data_AF-A0A1L7WP37-F1
#
_entry.id   AF-A0A1L7WP37-F1
#
_cell.length_a   1.000
_cell.length_b   1.000
_cell.length_c   1.000
_cell.angle_alpha   90.00
_cell.angle_beta   90.00
_cell.angle_gamma   90.00
#
_symmetry.space_group_name_H-M   'P 1'
#
loop_
_entity.id
_entity.type
_entity.pdbx_description
1 polymer ?
#
loop_
_entity_poly.entity_id
_entity_poly.type
_entity_poly.pdbx_seq_one_letter_code
_entity_poly.pdbx_strand_id
1 'polypeptide(L)'
;MVQQRDRESGGSYARDICRVLPSRVSKIAASFPSQAYRVGIIAIPFKRKSQATMSQDIEALPSAFYRVQHHRSYTVFQRESDHASAGFTSNGHYLMNGSLWINKEKIESHLVWKSRPLEPSPYISVFDNLDDARKRAQLHSEQGKRRVFIARIETSSLRYKPLDLQFQIERTTTDGKIVKVEHRTVHLPAWVATDGTTFIPVKAAWQNLWVDRMKGQKSEWLALDHIPMSMITEIQKF
;
A
#
# COMPACT_ATOMS: atom_id res chain seq x y z
N MET A 1 41.05 19.54 -48.78
CA MET A 1 42.36 20.20 -48.54
C MET A 1 42.15 21.69 -48.81
N VAL A 2 42.72 22.60 -48.00
CA VAL A 2 42.36 24.04 -47.80
C VAL A 2 41.31 24.21 -46.69
N GLN A 3 41.42 25.10 -45.69
CA GLN A 3 42.51 25.73 -44.93
C GLN A 3 41.82 26.38 -43.71
N GLN A 4 42.49 26.42 -42.56
CA GLN A 4 42.07 27.10 -41.32
C GLN A 4 41.79 28.59 -41.50
N ARG A 5 40.82 29.11 -40.74
CA ARG A 5 40.94 30.42 -40.05
C ARG A 5 40.31 30.36 -38.68
N ASP A 6 41.14 30.65 -37.69
CA ASP A 6 40.79 31.02 -36.33
C ASP A 6 40.08 32.38 -36.28
N ARG A 7 39.23 32.58 -35.27
CA ARG A 7 39.14 33.85 -34.55
C ARG A 7 38.50 33.67 -33.16
N GLU A 8 39.27 34.09 -32.18
CA GLU A 8 38.98 34.23 -30.76
C GLU A 8 38.00 35.37 -30.46
N SER A 9 37.28 35.25 -29.34
CA SER A 9 36.92 36.30 -28.36
C SER A 9 35.88 35.68 -27.42
N GLY A 10 36.03 35.62 -26.10
CA GLY A 10 36.59 36.59 -25.17
C GLY A 10 35.44 37.07 -24.28
N GLY A 11 35.42 36.68 -23.00
CA GLY A 11 34.31 37.05 -22.10
C GLY A 11 34.40 36.47 -20.69
N SER A 12 35.44 36.84 -19.96
CA SER A 12 35.57 36.65 -18.51
C SER A 12 34.71 37.66 -17.75
N TYR A 13 33.91 37.19 -16.79
CA TYR A 13 33.49 37.99 -15.63
C TYR A 13 33.47 37.11 -14.37
N ALA A 14 34.57 37.18 -13.63
CA ALA A 14 34.57 36.96 -12.19
C ALA A 14 34.19 38.27 -11.50
N ARG A 15 33.26 38.22 -10.54
CA ARG A 15 33.29 39.06 -9.33
C ARG A 15 32.69 38.29 -8.16
N ASP A 16 33.54 38.12 -7.16
CA ASP A 16 33.23 37.89 -5.76
C ASP A 16 32.19 38.89 -5.23
N ILE A 17 31.48 38.52 -4.14
CA ILE A 17 31.48 39.27 -2.87
C ILE A 17 30.54 38.61 -1.82
N CYS A 18 31.15 38.37 -0.65
CA CYS A 18 30.63 38.35 0.72
C CYS A 18 29.53 37.39 1.20
N ARG A 19 29.98 36.46 2.05
CA ARG A 19 29.49 36.12 3.40
C ARG A 19 28.35 37.01 3.94
N VAL A 20 27.25 36.40 4.39
CA VAL A 20 26.62 36.60 5.71
C VAL A 20 25.86 35.33 6.10
N LEU A 21 26.26 34.66 7.18
CA LEU A 21 25.40 33.75 7.94
C LEU A 21 24.37 34.59 8.71
N PRO A 22 23.12 34.11 8.81
CA PRO A 22 22.47 34.21 10.10
C PRO A 22 21.95 32.84 10.55
N SER A 23 22.48 32.43 11.70
CA SER A 23 21.76 31.65 12.71
C SER A 23 20.32 32.15 12.86
N ARG A 24 19.34 31.28 12.61
CA ARG A 24 18.04 31.29 13.30
C ARG A 24 17.34 29.95 13.08
N VAL A 25 17.40 29.14 14.12
CA VAL A 25 16.48 28.04 14.37
C VAL A 25 15.09 28.67 14.56
N SER A 26 14.35 28.78 13.47
CA SER A 26 12.92 29.09 13.51
C SER A 26 12.21 27.78 13.76
N LYS A 27 11.82 27.53 15.02
CA LYS A 27 10.78 26.57 15.35
C LYS A 27 9.52 27.01 14.60
N ILE A 28 9.27 26.44 13.43
CA ILE A 28 7.95 26.49 12.81
C ILE A 28 7.11 25.51 13.62
N ALA A 29 6.50 26.03 14.69
CA ALA A 29 5.28 25.46 15.20
C ALA A 29 4.23 25.67 14.11
N ALA A 30 4.13 24.73 13.19
CA ALA A 30 2.97 24.64 12.33
C ALA A 30 1.79 24.32 13.24
N SER A 31 1.03 25.36 13.61
CA SER A 31 -0.32 25.17 14.10
C SER A 31 -1.11 24.59 12.93
N PHE A 32 -1.19 23.27 12.86
CA PHE A 32 -2.08 22.62 11.92
C PHE A 32 -3.50 23.05 12.30
N PRO A 33 -4.26 23.67 11.39
CA PRO A 33 -5.66 23.93 11.65
C PRO A 33 -6.32 22.59 11.99
N SER A 34 -7.09 22.57 13.07
CA SER A 34 -7.90 21.43 13.47
C SER A 34 -8.98 21.19 12.42
N GLN A 35 -8.61 20.63 11.27
CA GLN A 35 -9.56 19.96 10.41
C GLN A 35 -10.00 18.73 11.20
N ALA A 36 -11.27 18.72 11.59
CA ALA A 36 -11.93 17.54 12.09
C ALA A 36 -11.86 16.48 10.98
N TYR A 37 -10.81 15.66 11.00
CA TYR A 37 -10.76 14.45 10.20
C TYR A 37 -11.95 13.61 10.66
N ARG A 38 -12.90 13.35 9.75
CA ARG A 38 -13.93 12.34 9.98
C ARG A 38 -13.19 11.03 10.21
N VAL A 39 -13.05 10.65 11.47
CA VAL A 39 -12.71 9.29 11.90
C VAL A 39 -13.62 8.39 11.09
N GLY A 40 -13.05 7.44 10.33
CA GLY A 40 -13.81 6.65 9.35
C GLY A 40 -15.11 6.11 9.93
N ILE A 41 -16.22 6.79 9.62
CA ILE A 41 -17.55 6.43 10.12
C ILE A 41 -18.01 5.27 9.24
N ILE A 42 -17.72 4.04 9.66
CA ILE A 42 -18.28 2.87 8.99
C ILE A 42 -19.71 2.72 9.50
N ALA A 43 -20.69 3.15 8.70
CA ALA A 43 -22.09 2.79 8.91
C ALA A 43 -22.25 1.29 8.61
N ILE A 44 -22.19 0.45 9.64
CA ILE A 44 -22.36 -1.01 9.50
C ILE A 44 -23.85 -1.33 9.67
N PRO A 45 -24.58 -1.74 8.63
CA PRO A 45 -25.95 -2.23 8.80
C PRO A 45 -25.92 -3.50 9.66
N PHE A 46 -26.50 -3.42 10.85
CA PHE A 46 -26.50 -4.49 11.84
C PHE A 46 -27.52 -5.58 11.48
N LYS A 47 -27.07 -6.64 10.80
CA LYS A 47 -27.77 -7.94 10.83
C LYS A 47 -27.14 -8.79 11.94
N ARG A 48 -27.89 -8.99 13.02
CA ARG A 48 -27.52 -9.83 14.17
C ARG A 48 -27.40 -11.29 13.71
N LYS A 49 -26.23 -11.70 13.22
CA LYS A 49 -25.86 -13.12 13.21
C LYS A 49 -25.18 -13.40 14.55
N SER A 50 -25.67 -14.41 15.25
CA SER A 50 -25.05 -14.95 16.45
C SER A 50 -23.54 -15.09 16.23
N GLN A 51 -22.74 -14.62 17.20
CA GLN A 51 -21.32 -14.92 17.29
C GLN A 51 -21.19 -16.42 17.53
N ALA A 52 -21.31 -17.22 16.48
CA ALA A 52 -20.67 -18.51 16.46
C ALA A 52 -19.18 -18.22 16.56
N THR A 53 -18.54 -18.78 17.59
CA THR A 53 -17.09 -18.81 17.77
C THR A 53 -16.50 -19.48 16.53
N MET A 54 -16.29 -18.71 15.46
CA MET A 54 -15.54 -19.19 14.32
C MET A 54 -14.12 -19.40 14.84
N SER A 55 -13.72 -20.66 14.96
CA SER A 55 -12.31 -21.05 14.95
C SER A 55 -11.65 -20.21 13.87
N GLN A 56 -10.81 -19.25 14.28
CA GLN A 56 -10.03 -18.49 13.31
C GLN A 56 -8.98 -19.46 12.79
N ASP A 57 -9.31 -20.13 11.68
CA ASP A 57 -8.34 -20.88 10.91
C ASP A 57 -7.32 -19.86 10.39
N ILE A 58 -6.23 -19.69 11.16
CA ILE A 58 -5.10 -18.85 10.78
C ILE A 58 -4.58 -19.43 9.47
N GLU A 59 -4.68 -18.62 8.42
CA GLU A 59 -4.23 -19.02 7.10
C GLU A 59 -2.75 -19.35 7.14
N ALA A 60 -2.36 -20.52 6.63
CA ALA A 60 -0.95 -20.90 6.62
C ALA A 60 -0.17 -19.92 5.74
N LEU A 61 0.98 -19.46 6.23
CA LEU A 61 1.88 -18.60 5.46
C LEU A 61 2.37 -19.37 4.21
N PRO A 62 2.12 -18.86 3.00
CA PRO A 62 2.66 -19.47 1.78
C PRO A 62 4.19 -19.42 1.77
N SER A 63 4.84 -20.38 1.10
CA SER A 63 6.32 -20.40 0.98
C SER A 63 6.88 -19.26 0.13
N ALA A 64 6.04 -18.62 -0.67
CA ALA A 64 6.37 -17.44 -1.45
C ALA A 64 5.10 -16.66 -1.79
N PHE A 65 5.27 -15.36 -2.06
CA PHE A 65 4.27 -14.57 -2.76
C PHE A 65 4.73 -14.25 -4.19
N TYR A 66 3.77 -13.91 -5.04
CA TYR A 66 4.00 -13.54 -6.43
C TYR A 66 3.35 -12.20 -6.74
N ARG A 67 4.14 -11.21 -7.13
CA ARG A 67 3.66 -9.87 -7.51
C ARG A 67 3.68 -9.71 -9.02
N VAL A 68 2.51 -9.48 -9.61
CA VAL A 68 2.40 -9.10 -11.02
C VAL A 68 2.56 -7.59 -11.16
N GLN A 69 3.47 -7.15 -12.01
CA GLN A 69 3.76 -5.74 -12.26
C GLN A 69 3.73 -5.44 -13.76
N HIS A 70 3.31 -4.24 -14.12
CA HIS A 70 3.41 -3.70 -15.48
C HIS A 70 3.68 -2.18 -15.44
N HIS A 71 3.98 -1.57 -16.59
CA HIS A 71 4.34 -0.14 -16.68
C HIS A 71 3.24 0.86 -16.23
N ARG A 72 2.03 0.40 -15.93
CA ARG A 72 0.87 1.22 -15.48
C ARG A 72 0.33 0.77 -14.13
N SER A 73 1.06 -0.07 -13.41
CA SER A 73 0.66 -0.43 -12.06
C SER A 73 0.78 0.80 -11.16
N TYR A 74 -0.09 0.91 -10.16
CA TYR A 74 -0.06 1.99 -9.15
C TYR A 74 1.06 1.82 -8.11
N THR A 75 1.96 0.88 -8.35
CA THR A 75 3.09 0.54 -7.49
C THR A 75 4.35 0.81 -8.30
N VAL A 76 5.29 1.53 -7.70
CA VAL A 76 6.61 1.78 -8.30
C VAL A 76 7.49 0.59 -7.98
N PHE A 77 8.23 0.09 -8.98
CA PHE A 77 9.25 -0.91 -8.79
C PHE A 77 10.63 -0.29 -9.06
N GLN A 78 11.51 -0.34 -8.08
CA GLN A 78 12.89 0.13 -8.15
C GLN A 78 13.83 -1.04 -7.89
N ARG A 79 14.80 -1.25 -8.79
CA ARG A 79 15.70 -2.41 -8.71
C ARG A 79 16.97 -2.13 -7.91
N GLU A 80 17.41 -0.88 -7.88
CA GLU A 80 18.69 -0.50 -7.28
C GLU A 80 18.63 -0.61 -5.77
N SER A 81 19.44 -1.53 -5.21
CA SER A 81 19.47 -1.89 -3.79
C SER A 81 19.92 -0.78 -2.85
N ASP A 82 20.60 0.23 -3.38
CA ASP A 82 21.26 1.26 -2.58
C ASP A 82 20.28 2.38 -2.18
N HIS A 83 19.06 2.34 -2.71
CA HIS A 83 17.97 3.21 -2.31
C HIS A 83 17.11 2.58 -1.22
N ALA A 84 16.78 3.35 -0.19
CA ALA A 84 15.85 2.93 0.86
C ALA A 84 14.47 2.49 0.33
N SER A 85 14.10 2.93 -0.88
CA SER A 85 12.86 2.57 -1.60
C SER A 85 13.03 1.40 -2.59
N ALA A 86 14.15 0.68 -2.57
CA ALA A 86 14.37 -0.48 -3.43
C ALA A 86 13.27 -1.54 -3.20
N GLY A 87 12.79 -2.14 -4.29
CA GLY A 87 11.69 -3.09 -4.30
C GLY A 87 10.39 -2.49 -4.81
N PHE A 88 9.26 -2.89 -4.25
CA PHE A 88 7.94 -2.34 -4.59
C PHE A 88 7.50 -1.31 -3.55
N THR A 89 7.07 -0.15 -4.03
CA THR A 89 6.51 0.90 -3.19
C THR A 89 5.12 1.26 -3.70
N SER A 90 4.14 1.34 -2.79
CA SER A 90 2.80 1.81 -3.10
C SER A 90 2.83 3.31 -3.36
N ASN A 91 1.99 3.83 -4.26
CA ASN A 91 1.91 5.29 -4.44
C ASN A 91 1.17 6.00 -3.28
N GLY A 92 0.56 5.25 -2.37
CA GLY A 92 -0.23 5.80 -1.26
C GLY A 92 0.56 5.70 0.04
N HIS A 93 1.20 6.78 0.46
CA HIS A 93 1.86 6.88 1.75
C HIS A 93 1.02 7.73 2.68
N TYR A 94 0.61 7.19 3.82
CA TYR A 94 -0.20 7.95 4.77
C TYR A 94 0.35 7.81 6.18
N LEU A 95 0.81 8.92 6.73
CA LEU A 95 1.27 9.06 8.11
C LEU A 95 0.07 9.19 9.07
N MET A 96 -0.83 8.21 9.06
CA MET A 96 -2.01 8.20 9.94
C MET A 96 -2.19 6.84 10.61
N ASN A 97 -3.09 6.77 11.60
CA ASN A 97 -3.43 5.52 12.28
C ASN A 97 -3.87 4.45 11.27
N GLY A 98 -3.37 3.22 11.43
CA GLY A 98 -3.64 2.10 10.52
C GLY A 98 -5.12 1.83 10.27
N SER A 99 -6.01 2.05 11.25
CA SER A 99 -7.46 1.83 11.08
C SER A 99 -8.12 2.81 10.09
N LEU A 100 -7.52 3.97 9.82
CA LEU A 100 -8.00 4.91 8.81
C LEU A 100 -7.78 4.43 7.38
N TRP A 101 -6.81 3.54 7.18
CA TRP A 101 -6.48 3.00 5.87
C TRP A 101 -6.93 1.56 5.73
N ILE A 102 -6.64 0.73 6.73
CA ILE A 102 -6.98 -0.68 6.80
C ILE A 102 -8.43 -0.82 7.27
N ASN A 103 -9.34 -0.50 6.35
CA ASN A 103 -10.78 -0.62 6.56
C ASN A 103 -11.46 -1.18 5.31
N LYS A 104 -12.73 -1.53 5.47
CA LYS A 104 -13.56 -2.12 4.43
C LYS A 104 -13.52 -1.33 3.13
N GLU A 105 -13.84 -0.04 3.18
CA GLU A 105 -14.03 0.80 2.00
C GLU A 105 -12.74 0.94 1.20
N LYS A 106 -11.62 1.22 1.88
CA LYS A 106 -10.32 1.38 1.24
C LYS A 106 -9.83 0.06 0.64
N ILE A 107 -9.98 -1.07 1.34
CA ILE A 107 -9.62 -2.40 0.81
C ILE A 107 -10.49 -2.75 -0.41
N GLU A 108 -11.81 -2.60 -0.32
CA GLU A 108 -12.71 -2.88 -1.43
C GLU A 108 -12.40 -2.03 -2.66
N SER A 109 -12.11 -0.74 -2.45
CA SER A 109 -11.74 0.19 -3.53
C SER A 109 -10.44 -0.22 -4.23
N HIS A 110 -9.51 -0.85 -3.51
CA HIS A 110 -8.25 -1.35 -4.06
C HIS A 110 -8.45 -2.61 -4.89
N LEU A 111 -9.25 -3.55 -4.37
CA LEU A 111 -9.55 -4.84 -4.99
C LEU A 111 -10.35 -4.68 -6.29
N VAL A 112 -11.21 -3.67 -6.38
CA VAL A 112 -11.99 -3.38 -7.59
C VAL A 112 -11.23 -2.40 -8.48
N TRP A 113 -10.49 -2.94 -9.45
CA TRP A 113 -9.65 -2.16 -10.36
C TRP A 113 -10.36 -0.95 -11.02
N LYS A 114 -11.63 -1.11 -11.40
CA LYS A 114 -12.42 -0.07 -12.07
C LYS A 114 -12.88 1.06 -11.14
N SER A 115 -12.92 0.82 -9.84
CA SER A 115 -13.35 1.81 -8.84
C SER A 115 -12.19 2.29 -7.98
N ARG A 116 -10.96 2.21 -8.50
CA ARG A 116 -9.80 2.72 -7.78
C ARG A 116 -9.99 4.22 -7.54
N PRO A 117 -9.84 4.68 -6.30
CA PRO A 117 -10.02 6.09 -5.99
C PRO A 117 -8.96 6.92 -6.72
N LEU A 118 -9.25 8.22 -6.89
CA LEU A 118 -8.24 9.19 -7.33
C LEU A 118 -7.03 9.19 -6.39
N GLU A 119 -7.29 8.95 -5.11
CA GLU A 119 -6.27 8.74 -4.08
C GLU A 119 -5.58 7.39 -4.26
N PRO A 120 -4.24 7.34 -4.34
CA PRO A 120 -3.53 6.07 -4.42
C PRO A 120 -3.72 5.28 -3.12
N SER A 121 -3.97 3.98 -3.27
CA SER A 121 -4.10 3.05 -2.15
C SER A 121 -2.73 2.64 -1.59
N PRO A 122 -2.59 2.43 -0.27
CA PRO A 122 -1.35 1.99 0.36
C PRO A 122 -1.10 0.47 0.22
N TYR A 123 -1.76 -0.18 -0.74
CA TYR A 123 -1.77 -1.64 -0.85
C TYR A 123 -1.03 -2.10 -2.11
N ILE A 124 -0.30 -3.19 -1.97
CA ILE A 124 0.35 -3.90 -3.05
C ILE A 124 -0.25 -5.31 -3.11
N SER A 125 -1.05 -5.60 -4.15
CA SER A 125 -1.59 -6.94 -4.38
C SER A 125 -0.49 -7.95 -4.70
N VAL A 126 -0.41 -9.03 -3.93
CA VAL A 126 0.42 -10.20 -4.23
C VAL A 126 -0.45 -11.46 -4.19
N PHE A 127 0.05 -12.57 -4.74
CA PHE A 127 -0.66 -13.84 -4.83
C PHE A 127 0.11 -14.91 -4.05
N ASP A 128 -0.60 -15.81 -3.38
CA ASP A 128 0.01 -16.96 -2.68
C ASP A 128 0.41 -18.13 -3.59
N ASN A 129 0.06 -18.05 -4.88
CA ASN A 129 0.39 -19.09 -5.85
C ASN A 129 0.76 -18.49 -7.22
N LEU A 130 1.65 -19.20 -7.92
CA LEU A 130 2.19 -18.75 -9.20
C LEU A 130 1.16 -18.82 -10.33
N ASP A 131 0.23 -19.78 -10.27
CA ASP A 131 -0.75 -19.98 -11.34
C ASP A 131 -1.73 -18.81 -11.45
N ASP A 132 -2.23 -18.30 -10.33
CA ASP A 132 -3.09 -17.12 -10.32
C ASP A 132 -2.34 -15.84 -10.69
N ALA A 133 -1.06 -15.73 -10.29
CA ALA A 133 -0.19 -14.65 -10.76
C ALA A 133 0.02 -14.71 -12.29
N ARG A 134 0.23 -15.90 -12.87
CA ARG A 134 0.35 -16.10 -14.32
C ARG A 134 -0.94 -15.75 -15.05
N LYS A 135 -2.10 -16.19 -14.56
CA LYS A 135 -3.42 -15.80 -15.12
C LYS A 135 -3.58 -14.28 -15.10
N ARG A 136 -3.19 -13.61 -14.01
CA ARG A 136 -3.25 -12.14 -13.92
C ARG A 136 -2.27 -11.46 -14.87
N ALA A 137 -1.04 -11.98 -15.01
CA ALA A 137 -0.05 -11.48 -15.96
C ALA A 137 -0.55 -11.62 -17.41
N GLN A 138 -1.13 -12.78 -17.75
CA GLN A 138 -1.76 -13.04 -19.04
C GLN A 138 -2.87 -12.04 -19.34
N LEU A 139 -3.81 -11.86 -18.42
CA LEU A 139 -4.88 -10.87 -18.56
C LEU A 139 -4.34 -9.46 -18.83
N HIS A 140 -3.28 -9.05 -18.14
CA HIS A 140 -2.64 -7.75 -18.39
C HIS A 140 -1.98 -7.67 -19.77
N SER A 141 -1.33 -8.74 -20.20
CA SER A 141 -0.72 -8.83 -21.54
C SER A 141 -1.79 -8.73 -22.64
N GLU A 142 -2.88 -9.48 -22.52
CA GLU A 142 -4.04 -9.46 -23.44
C GLU A 142 -4.73 -8.08 -23.47
N GLN A 143 -4.70 -7.33 -22.37
CA GLN A 143 -5.16 -5.93 -22.28
C GLN A 143 -4.15 -4.91 -22.85
N GLY A 144 -3.10 -5.36 -23.53
CA GLY A 144 -2.07 -4.52 -24.14
C GLY A 144 -1.15 -3.83 -23.12
N LYS A 145 -1.06 -4.33 -21.88
CA LYS A 145 -0.08 -3.79 -20.92
C LYS A 145 1.32 -4.24 -21.32
N ARG A 146 2.25 -3.29 -21.41
CA ARG A 146 3.67 -3.52 -21.68
C ARG A 146 4.47 -3.80 -20.41
N ARG A 147 5.64 -4.43 -20.58
CA ARG A 147 6.60 -4.71 -19.50
C ARG A 147 5.95 -5.48 -18.35
N VAL A 148 5.14 -6.49 -18.69
CA VAL A 148 4.52 -7.37 -17.69
C VAL A 148 5.61 -8.30 -17.16
N PHE A 149 5.67 -8.45 -15.84
CA PHE A 149 6.54 -9.42 -15.19
C PHE A 149 5.93 -9.89 -13.88
N ILE A 150 6.43 -11.01 -13.39
CA ILE A 150 6.08 -11.59 -12.10
C ILE A 150 7.33 -11.60 -11.24
N ALA A 151 7.25 -11.00 -10.05
CA ALA A 151 8.30 -11.07 -9.05
C ALA A 151 7.94 -12.11 -7.99
N ARG A 152 8.87 -13.01 -7.68
CA ARG A 152 8.77 -13.93 -6.55
C ARG A 152 9.29 -13.24 -5.29
N ILE A 153 8.50 -13.29 -4.22
CA ILE A 153 8.77 -12.68 -2.92
C ILE A 153 8.89 -13.78 -1.88
N GLU A 154 10.01 -13.83 -1.19
CA GLU A 154 10.30 -14.79 -0.13
C GLU A 154 9.56 -14.45 1.16
N THR A 155 9.03 -15.45 1.86
CA THR A 155 8.21 -15.25 3.07
C THR A 155 8.86 -15.79 4.33
N SER A 156 10.03 -16.44 4.23
CA SER A 156 10.72 -17.06 5.37
C SER A 156 11.01 -16.13 6.57
N SER A 157 11.12 -14.81 6.35
CA SER A 157 11.31 -13.81 7.41
C SER A 157 10.02 -13.39 8.11
N LEU A 158 8.85 -13.70 7.55
CA LEU A 158 7.56 -13.28 8.07
C LEU A 158 7.15 -14.09 9.30
N ARG A 159 6.56 -13.40 10.29
CA ARG A 159 6.00 -14.02 11.50
C ARG A 159 4.56 -13.56 11.68
N TYR A 160 3.72 -14.46 12.18
CA TYR A 160 2.34 -14.12 12.50
C TYR A 160 2.31 -13.05 13.59
N LYS A 161 1.63 -11.94 13.32
CA LYS A 161 1.40 -10.84 14.26
C LYS A 161 0.10 -10.13 13.87
N PRO A 162 -1.00 -10.31 14.61
CA PRO A 162 -2.24 -9.64 14.29
C PRO A 162 -2.09 -8.11 14.42
N LEU A 163 -2.78 -7.37 13.56
CA LEU A 163 -2.90 -5.93 13.64
C LEU A 163 -4.11 -5.56 14.49
N ASP A 164 -3.88 -4.74 15.51
CA ASP A 164 -4.94 -4.19 16.34
C ASP A 164 -5.49 -2.92 15.71
N LEU A 165 -6.67 -3.03 15.09
CA LEU A 165 -7.32 -1.93 14.40
C LEU A 165 -8.45 -1.38 15.27
N GLN A 166 -8.31 -0.13 15.69
CA GLN A 166 -9.31 0.55 16.52
C GLN A 166 -10.29 1.33 15.65
N PHE A 167 -11.58 0.99 15.75
CA PHE A 167 -12.66 1.64 15.03
C PHE A 167 -13.62 2.34 15.99
N GLN A 168 -14.13 3.48 15.55
CA GLN A 168 -15.29 4.13 16.15
C GLN A 168 -16.53 3.73 15.35
N ILE A 169 -17.48 3.05 16.01
CA ILE A 169 -18.73 2.61 15.40
C ILE A 169 -19.84 3.52 15.89
N GLU A 170 -20.45 4.23 14.97
CA GLU A 170 -21.60 5.09 15.25
C GLU A 170 -22.89 4.36 14.89
N ARG A 171 -23.79 4.25 15.86
CA ARG A 171 -25.14 3.75 15.64
C ARG A 171 -26.06 4.93 15.41
N THR A 172 -26.65 4.98 14.23
CA THR A 172 -27.65 5.98 13.89
C THR A 172 -29.07 5.40 13.93
N THR A 173 -30.03 6.21 14.37
CA THR A 173 -31.46 5.95 14.18
C THR A 173 -31.85 6.06 12.71
N THR A 174 -33.08 5.64 12.38
CA THR A 174 -33.67 5.78 11.04
C THR A 174 -33.72 7.22 10.55
N ASP A 175 -33.82 8.22 11.44
CA ASP A 175 -33.76 9.66 11.11
C ASP A 175 -32.32 10.21 11.03
N GLY A 176 -31.30 9.33 11.09
CA GLY A 176 -29.89 9.69 10.91
C GLY A 176 -29.21 10.26 12.15
N LYS A 177 -29.87 10.32 13.32
CA LYS A 177 -29.26 10.81 14.55
C LYS A 177 -28.34 9.76 15.15
N ILE A 178 -27.14 10.18 15.56
CA ILE A 178 -26.21 9.30 16.28
C ILE A 178 -26.77 9.06 17.68
N VAL A 179 -27.09 7.80 17.97
CA VAL A 179 -27.63 7.35 19.26
C VAL A 179 -26.52 6.86 20.17
N LYS A 180 -25.47 6.25 19.59
CA LYS A 180 -24.41 5.64 20.37
C LYS A 180 -23.12 5.59 19.57
N VAL A 181 -22.02 5.91 20.26
CA VAL A 181 -20.66 5.71 19.77
C VAL A 181 -20.03 4.57 20.57
N GLU A 182 -19.53 3.55 19.88
CA GLU A 182 -18.84 2.41 20.48
C GLU A 182 -17.42 2.32 19.91
N HIS A 183 -16.43 2.11 20.77
CA HIS A 183 -15.07 1.80 20.34
C HIS A 183 -14.93 0.28 20.23
N ARG A 184 -14.38 -0.18 19.10
CA ARG A 184 -14.14 -1.61 18.87
C ARG A 184 -12.74 -1.83 18.33
N THR A 185 -12.03 -2.75 18.94
CA THR A 185 -10.78 -3.29 18.40
C THR A 185 -11.09 -4.51 17.55
N VAL A 186 -10.53 -4.56 16.34
CA VAL A 186 -10.51 -5.73 15.48
C VAL A 186 -9.08 -6.24 15.42
N HIS A 187 -8.89 -7.52 15.74
CA HIS A 187 -7.61 -8.20 15.58
C HIS A 187 -7.57 -8.80 14.18
N LEU A 188 -6.85 -8.16 13.27
CA LEU A 188 -6.74 -8.60 11.89
C LEU A 188 -5.51 -9.50 11.72
N PRO A 189 -5.67 -10.79 11.35
CA PRO A 189 -4.54 -11.65 11.02
C PRO A 189 -3.59 -11.01 10.00
N ALA A 190 -2.32 -10.94 10.34
CA ALA A 190 -1.28 -10.38 9.50
C ALA A 190 0.07 -11.07 9.75
N TRP A 191 0.98 -10.89 8.80
CA TRP A 191 2.33 -11.44 8.81
C TRP A 191 3.32 -10.31 8.62
N VAL A 192 4.26 -10.20 9.56
CA VAL A 192 5.15 -9.04 9.66
C VAL A 192 6.60 -9.52 9.62
N ALA A 193 7.40 -8.91 8.76
CA ALA A 193 8.85 -9.11 8.68
C ALA A 193 9.56 -8.30 9.77
N THR A 194 10.84 -8.57 9.98
CA THR A 194 11.66 -7.84 10.96
C THR A 194 11.82 -6.35 10.65
N ASP A 195 11.72 -5.97 9.37
CA ASP A 195 11.77 -4.57 8.92
C ASP A 195 10.41 -3.85 8.95
N GLY A 196 9.35 -4.54 9.39
CA GLY A 196 8.00 -4.00 9.47
C GLY A 196 7.14 -4.22 8.22
N THR A 197 7.70 -4.80 7.15
CA THR A 197 6.92 -5.21 5.97
C THR A 197 5.76 -6.10 6.40
N THR A 198 4.53 -5.70 6.09
CA THR A 198 3.32 -6.34 6.61
C THR A 198 2.44 -6.86 5.48
N PHE A 199 2.01 -8.11 5.59
CA PHE A 199 1.10 -8.78 4.66
C PHE A 199 -0.19 -9.19 5.36
N ILE A 200 -1.32 -8.95 4.69
CA ILE A 200 -2.66 -9.31 5.16
C ILE A 200 -3.33 -10.17 4.09
N PRO A 201 -3.82 -11.38 4.40
CA PRO A 201 -4.62 -12.14 3.45
C PRO A 201 -5.96 -11.45 3.23
N VAL A 202 -6.42 -11.34 1.98
CA VAL A 202 -7.73 -10.75 1.66
C VAL A 202 -8.86 -11.53 2.37
N LYS A 203 -8.68 -12.84 2.58
CA LYS A 203 -9.58 -13.68 3.37
C LYS A 203 -9.78 -13.18 4.80
N ALA A 204 -8.71 -12.71 5.46
CA ALA A 204 -8.83 -12.10 6.80
C ALA A 204 -9.63 -10.80 6.76
N ALA A 205 -9.49 -9.99 5.71
CA ALA A 205 -10.30 -8.79 5.53
C ALA A 205 -11.79 -9.12 5.31
N TRP A 206 -12.11 -10.18 4.56
CA TRP A 206 -13.49 -10.65 4.41
C TRP A 206 -14.14 -11.05 5.73
N GLN A 207 -13.37 -11.73 6.60
CA GLN A 207 -13.86 -12.27 7.87
C GLN A 207 -13.95 -11.20 8.96
N ASN A 208 -12.95 -10.31 9.05
CA ASN A 208 -12.78 -9.42 10.19
C ASN A 208 -13.20 -7.96 9.90
N LEU A 209 -13.20 -7.55 8.63
CA LEU A 209 -13.55 -6.19 8.21
C LEU A 209 -14.82 -6.13 7.34
N TRP A 210 -15.50 -7.27 7.15
CA TRP A 210 -16.70 -7.38 6.31
C TRP A 210 -16.53 -6.88 4.88
N VAL A 211 -15.31 -6.99 4.35
CA VAL A 211 -15.03 -6.81 2.92
C VAL A 211 -15.86 -7.85 2.16
N ASP A 212 -16.56 -7.41 1.12
CA ASP A 212 -17.35 -8.28 0.26
C ASP A 212 -16.48 -9.38 -0.35
N ARG A 213 -16.88 -10.64 -0.17
CA ARG A 213 -16.17 -11.81 -0.71
C ARG A 213 -16.14 -11.84 -2.24
N MET A 214 -17.06 -11.13 -2.88
CA MET A 214 -17.08 -10.96 -4.33
C MET A 214 -16.03 -9.94 -4.82
N LYS A 215 -15.41 -9.19 -3.90
CA LYS A 215 -14.35 -8.23 -4.18
C LYS A 215 -13.00 -8.87 -3.84
N GLY A 216 -12.16 -9.01 -4.86
CA GLY A 216 -10.86 -9.69 -4.76
C GLY A 216 -10.95 -11.19 -5.06
N GLN A 217 -9.89 -11.91 -4.76
CA GLN A 217 -9.79 -13.36 -4.95
C GLN A 217 -9.13 -13.99 -3.72
N LYS A 218 -9.36 -15.29 -3.52
CA LYS A 218 -8.93 -15.99 -2.31
C LYS A 218 -7.41 -16.02 -2.14
N SER A 219 -6.69 -16.18 -3.25
CA SER A 219 -5.22 -16.24 -3.27
C SER A 219 -4.53 -14.89 -3.12
N GLU A 220 -5.28 -13.79 -3.08
CA GLU A 220 -4.70 -12.45 -3.01
C GLU A 220 -4.41 -12.04 -1.57
N TRP A 221 -3.26 -11.43 -1.41
CA TRP A 221 -2.76 -10.84 -0.19
C TRP A 221 -2.40 -9.38 -0.47
N LEU A 222 -2.48 -8.56 0.57
CA LEU A 222 -2.14 -7.15 0.51
C LEU A 222 -0.86 -6.93 1.31
N ALA A 223 0.22 -6.56 0.64
CA ALA A 223 1.35 -5.95 1.33
C ALA A 223 1.03 -4.48 1.61
N LEU A 224 1.38 -4.01 2.81
CA LEU A 224 1.20 -2.64 3.22
C LEU A 224 2.42 -1.81 2.85
N ASP A 225 2.18 -0.77 2.07
CA ASP A 225 3.10 0.29 1.67
C ASP A 225 4.33 -0.11 0.84
N HIS A 226 5.15 -1.03 1.33
CA HIS A 226 6.44 -1.37 0.73
C HIS A 226 6.70 -2.88 0.76
N ILE A 227 7.45 -3.37 -0.22
CA ILE A 227 8.06 -4.71 -0.23
C ILE A 227 9.52 -4.50 -0.62
N PRO A 228 10.49 -4.72 0.29
CA PRO A 228 11.89 -4.43 0.03
C PRO A 228 12.49 -5.37 -1.01
N MET A 229 13.51 -4.87 -1.73
CA MET A 229 14.24 -5.66 -2.71
C MET A 229 14.87 -6.92 -2.11
N SER A 230 15.24 -6.89 -0.82
CA SER A 230 15.80 -8.04 -0.08
C SER A 230 14.84 -9.24 0.01
N MET A 231 13.53 -9.02 -0.13
CA MET A 231 12.54 -10.09 -0.18
C MET A 231 12.30 -10.62 -1.61
N ILE A 232 12.77 -9.94 -2.65
CA ILE A 232 12.51 -10.30 -4.05
C ILE A 232 13.63 -11.20 -4.56
N THR A 233 13.32 -12.48 -4.77
CA THR A 233 14.33 -13.49 -5.15
C THR A 233 14.43 -13.71 -6.66
N GLU A 234 13.34 -13.45 -7.39
CA GLU A 234 13.28 -13.75 -8.83
C GLU A 234 12.34 -12.76 -9.54
N ILE A 235 12.67 -12.44 -10.80
CA ILE A 235 11.82 -11.67 -11.70
C ILE A 235 11.70 -12.43 -13.03
N GLN A 236 10.51 -12.94 -13.31
CA GLN A 236 10.17 -13.60 -14.56
C GLN A 236 9.46 -12.60 -15.48
N LYS A 237 10.01 -12.32 -16.67
CA LYS A 237 9.31 -11.55 -17.70
C LYS A 237 8.17 -12.39 -18.29
N PHE A 238 7.04 -11.74 -18.56
CA PHE A 238 5.85 -12.35 -19.14
C PHE A 238 5.60 -11.82 -20.56
#